data_AF-A0A5N9HDE2-F1
#
_entry.id   AF-A0A5N9HDE2-F1
#
_cell.length_a   1.000
_cell.length_b   1.000
_cell.length_c   1.000
_cell.angle_alpha   90.00
_cell.angle_beta   90.00
_cell.angle_gamma   90.00
#
_symmetry.space_group_name_H-M   'P 1'
#
loop_
_entity.id
_entity.type
_entity.pdbx_description
1 polymer ?
#
loop_
_entity_poly.entity_id
_entity_poly.type
_entity_poly.pdbx_seq_one_letter_code
_entity_poly.pdbx_strand_id
1 'polypeptide(L)'
;MQNQSGSLFENMRTSPSFQIIAVALSLVSSQGAWAEFTPVLNEIMASNDVTLADEDGEFSDWIEIRNSGDTAGNLNGWFLTDDAANTTRWAFPSTPLAPGELLVVFASNKN
;
A
#
# COMPACT_ATOMS: atom_id res chain seq x y z
N MET A 1 -66.45 -16.22 -39.17
CA MET A 1 -65.11 -15.61 -38.97
C MET A 1 -65.05 -15.11 -37.54
N GLN A 2 -64.49 -15.91 -36.64
CA GLN A 2 -64.32 -15.54 -35.22
C GLN A 2 -62.85 -15.19 -34.99
N ASN A 3 -62.65 -14.00 -34.43
CA ASN A 3 -61.37 -13.36 -34.15
C ASN A 3 -60.64 -14.11 -33.03
N GLN A 4 -59.43 -14.60 -33.31
CA GLN A 4 -58.53 -15.18 -32.33
C GLN A 4 -57.68 -14.07 -31.70
N SER A 5 -57.92 -13.77 -30.43
CA SER A 5 -57.01 -12.97 -29.59
C SER A 5 -56.68 -13.64 -28.26
N GLY A 6 -56.79 -14.97 -28.20
CA GLY A 6 -56.19 -15.76 -27.13
C GLY A 6 -54.93 -16.43 -27.65
N SER A 7 -53.73 -15.89 -27.38
CA SER A 7 -52.51 -16.65 -27.73
C SER A 7 -51.17 -16.24 -27.10
N LEU A 8 -51.08 -15.44 -26.04
CA LEU A 8 -49.74 -15.16 -25.47
C LEU A 8 -49.61 -15.30 -23.94
N PHE A 9 -50.69 -15.27 -23.17
CA PHE A 9 -50.61 -15.35 -21.69
C PHE A 9 -51.22 -16.61 -21.07
N GLU A 10 -51.94 -17.44 -21.85
CA GLU A 10 -52.55 -18.68 -21.36
C GLU A 10 -51.54 -19.86 -21.34
N ASN A 11 -50.52 -19.83 -22.21
CA ASN A 11 -49.54 -20.93 -22.35
C ASN A 11 -48.42 -20.92 -21.30
N MET A 12 -48.34 -19.92 -20.41
CA MET A 12 -47.30 -19.84 -19.38
C MET A 12 -47.73 -20.40 -18.02
N ARG A 13 -48.96 -20.90 -17.86
CA ARG A 13 -49.51 -21.25 -16.54
C ARG A 13 -49.48 -22.74 -16.16
N THR A 14 -49.01 -23.65 -17.02
CA THR A 14 -49.05 -25.09 -16.70
C THR A 14 -47.84 -25.88 -17.22
N SER A 15 -46.65 -25.63 -16.66
CA SER A 15 -45.58 -26.65 -16.65
C SER A 15 -45.12 -26.88 -15.21
N PRO A 16 -45.12 -28.13 -14.71
CA PRO A 16 -44.73 -28.43 -13.35
C PRO A 16 -43.20 -28.48 -13.22
N SER A 17 -42.69 -27.75 -12.23
CA SER A 17 -41.46 -28.02 -11.46
C SER A 17 -40.12 -28.21 -12.19
N PHE A 18 -39.28 -27.17 -12.13
CA PHE A 18 -37.84 -27.37 -11.89
C PHE A 18 -37.42 -26.42 -10.75
N GLN A 19 -37.01 -26.99 -9.62
CA GLN A 19 -36.34 -26.25 -8.56
C GLN A 19 -34.85 -26.04 -8.91
N ILE A 20 -34.23 -25.10 -8.18
CA ILE A 20 -32.77 -24.88 -8.00
C ILE A 20 -32.13 -24.17 -9.22
N ILE A 21 -31.46 -23.02 -9.14
CA ILE A 21 -30.45 -22.55 -8.18
C ILE A 21 -30.51 -21.01 -8.05
N ALA A 22 -30.61 -20.52 -6.81
CA ALA A 22 -30.21 -19.15 -6.50
C ALA A 22 -28.69 -19.05 -6.66
N VAL A 23 -28.22 -18.50 -7.78
CA VAL A 23 -26.82 -18.08 -7.89
C VAL A 23 -26.74 -16.68 -7.29
N ALA A 24 -26.60 -16.63 -5.96
CA ALA A 24 -26.03 -15.45 -5.32
C ALA A 24 -24.54 -15.44 -5.67
N LEU A 25 -24.20 -14.83 -6.80
CA LEU A 25 -22.81 -14.59 -7.18
C LEU A 25 -22.27 -13.46 -6.29
N SER A 26 -21.91 -13.77 -5.04
CA SER A 26 -21.09 -12.85 -4.26
C SER A 26 -19.70 -12.87 -4.87
N LEU A 27 -19.44 -11.93 -5.79
CA LEU A 27 -18.09 -11.54 -6.17
C LEU A 27 -17.43 -11.00 -4.90
N VAL A 28 -16.68 -11.84 -4.19
CA VAL A 28 -15.67 -11.34 -3.26
C VAL A 28 -14.56 -10.81 -4.16
N SER A 29 -14.62 -9.52 -4.49
CA SER A 29 -13.42 -8.82 -4.91
C SER A 29 -12.53 -8.72 -3.67
N SER A 30 -11.60 -9.65 -3.51
CA SER A 30 -10.38 -9.30 -2.80
C SER A 30 -9.79 -8.16 -3.64
N GLN A 31 -9.95 -6.93 -3.18
CA GLN A 31 -9.13 -5.84 -3.66
C GLN A 31 -7.70 -6.29 -3.31
N GLY A 32 -6.99 -6.83 -4.30
CA GLY A 32 -5.56 -7.00 -4.17
C GLY A 32 -5.03 -5.62 -3.83
N ALA A 33 -4.25 -5.51 -2.75
CA ALA A 33 -3.41 -4.35 -2.58
C ALA A 33 -2.64 -4.20 -3.90
N TRP A 34 -2.78 -3.05 -4.55
CA TRP A 34 -1.98 -2.76 -5.73
C TRP A 34 -0.55 -2.75 -5.28
N ALA A 35 0.30 -3.51 -5.97
CA ALA A 35 1.67 -3.67 -5.53
C ALA A 35 2.37 -2.30 -5.57
N GLU A 36 2.88 -1.84 -4.43
CA GLU A 36 3.29 -0.44 -4.23
C GLU A 36 4.61 -0.36 -3.47
N PHE A 37 5.39 0.69 -3.74
CA PHE A 37 6.55 1.07 -2.94
C PHE A 37 6.06 1.99 -1.82
N THR A 38 6.11 1.51 -0.58
CA THR A 38 5.50 2.22 0.57
C THR A 38 6.55 2.47 1.66
N PRO A 39 7.47 3.43 1.46
CA PRO A 39 8.45 3.79 2.46
C PRO A 39 7.76 4.44 3.66
N VAL A 40 8.13 4.01 4.86
CA VAL A 40 7.63 4.55 6.13
C VAL A 40 8.81 4.85 7.05
N LEU A 41 8.65 5.83 7.93
CA LEU A 41 9.53 5.95 9.10
C LEU A 41 9.15 4.82 10.06
N ASN A 42 10.05 3.86 10.22
CA ASN A 42 9.82 2.66 11.03
C ASN A 42 10.21 2.90 12.50
N GLU A 43 11.33 3.58 12.73
CA GLU A 43 11.82 3.93 14.06
C GLU A 43 12.56 5.28 14.04
N ILE A 44 12.53 5.98 15.18
CA ILE A 44 13.27 7.22 15.39
C ILE A 44 13.93 7.16 16.77
N MET A 45 15.24 7.38 16.82
CA MET A 45 16.01 7.55 18.05
C MET A 45 16.60 8.96 18.09
N ALA A 46 15.96 9.85 18.85
CA ALA A 46 16.32 11.27 18.96
C ALA A 46 17.20 11.62 20.17
N SER A 47 17.75 10.61 20.87
CA SER A 47 18.70 10.77 21.97
C SER A 47 19.52 9.51 22.11
N ASN A 48 20.31 9.23 21.09
CA ASN A 48 21.16 8.04 21.06
C ASN A 48 22.47 8.31 21.82
N ASP A 49 22.59 7.84 23.06
CA ASP A 49 23.85 8.03 23.81
C ASP A 49 24.78 6.80 23.74
N VAL A 50 24.21 5.62 23.45
CA VAL A 50 24.90 4.33 23.65
C VAL A 50 24.49 3.21 22.71
N THR A 51 23.44 3.37 21.89
CA THR A 51 22.86 2.21 21.18
C THR A 51 23.58 1.91 19.88
N LEU A 52 23.63 2.88 18.97
CA LEU A 52 24.18 2.69 17.62
C LEU A 52 25.14 3.83 17.26
N ALA A 53 26.43 3.55 17.16
CA ALA A 53 27.38 4.54 16.66
C ALA A 53 27.36 4.59 15.11
N ASP A 54 27.65 5.76 14.54
CA ASP A 54 27.94 5.91 13.12
C ASP A 54 29.34 5.39 12.75
N GLU A 55 29.75 5.57 11.50
CA GLU A 55 31.05 5.10 11.00
C GLU A 55 32.27 5.79 11.63
N ASP A 56 32.08 6.98 12.21
CA ASP A 56 33.10 7.73 12.94
C ASP A 56 33.12 7.39 14.44
N GLY A 57 32.17 6.56 14.90
CA GLY A 57 32.01 6.22 16.32
C GLY A 57 31.15 7.21 17.10
N GLU A 58 30.43 8.11 16.44
CA GLU A 58 29.54 9.08 17.08
C GLU A 58 28.12 8.52 17.23
N PHE A 59 27.51 8.73 18.39
CA PHE A 59 26.13 8.33 18.65
C PHE A 59 25.17 9.44 18.24
N SER A 60 25.07 9.67 16.93
CA SER A 60 24.08 10.61 16.39
C SER A 60 22.67 10.04 16.52
N ASP A 61 21.68 10.93 16.57
CA ASP A 61 20.29 10.57 16.34
C ASP A 61 20.15 9.83 15.01
N TRP A 62 19.19 8.92 14.92
CA TRP A 62 18.96 8.17 13.70
C TRP A 62 17.50 7.91 13.44
N ILE A 63 17.20 7.76 12.15
CA ILE A 63 15.88 7.45 11.61
C ILE A 63 16.02 6.15 10.82
N GLU A 64 15.18 5.17 11.14
CA GLU A 64 15.04 3.97 10.34
C GLU A 64 13.85 4.10 9.39
N ILE A 65 14.10 3.81 8.12
CA ILE A 65 13.10 3.81 7.06
C ILE A 65 12.94 2.38 6.60
N ARG A 66 11.68 1.95 6.46
CA ARG A 66 11.33 0.64 5.94
C ARG A 66 10.50 0.78 4.69
N ASN A 67 10.79 -0.01 3.67
CA ASN A 67 9.80 -0.25 2.63
C ASN A 67 8.75 -1.25 3.16
N SER A 68 7.61 -0.73 3.59
CA SER A 68 6.48 -1.55 4.08
C SER A 68 5.60 -2.12 2.97
N GLY A 69 5.86 -1.72 1.72
CA GLY A 69 5.18 -2.21 0.53
C GLY A 69 5.69 -3.58 0.09
N ASP A 70 5.12 -4.06 -1.00
CA ASP A 70 5.37 -5.38 -1.60
C ASP A 70 6.15 -5.29 -2.93
N THR A 71 6.53 -4.08 -3.37
CA THR A 71 7.42 -3.86 -4.52
C THR A 71 8.67 -3.10 -4.13
N ALA A 72 9.74 -3.30 -4.90
CA ALA A 72 10.95 -2.51 -4.78
C ALA A 72 10.73 -1.09 -5.32
N GLY A 73 11.37 -0.11 -4.69
CA GLY A 73 11.37 1.28 -5.15
C GLY A 73 12.66 1.98 -4.81
N ASN A 74 12.69 3.31 -4.94
CA ASN A 74 13.88 4.12 -4.70
C ASN A 74 13.48 5.45 -4.08
N LEU A 75 14.26 5.93 -3.10
CA LEU A 75 14.03 7.19 -2.40
C LEU A 75 14.55 8.42 -3.16
N ASN A 76 15.08 8.28 -4.38
CA ASN A 76 15.49 9.41 -5.21
C ASN A 76 14.34 10.42 -5.39
N GLY A 77 14.61 11.68 -5.09
CA GLY A 77 13.62 12.77 -5.12
C GLY A 77 12.78 12.90 -3.85
N TRP A 78 13.02 12.07 -2.85
CA TRP A 78 12.44 12.20 -1.50
C TRP A 78 13.35 13.06 -0.62
N PHE A 79 12.78 13.59 0.46
CA PHE A 79 13.47 14.44 1.40
C PHE A 79 13.13 14.11 2.85
N LEU A 80 14.05 14.37 3.77
CA LEU A 80 13.80 14.44 5.21
C LEU A 80 13.79 15.91 5.66
N THR A 81 12.87 16.21 6.56
CA THR A 81 12.80 17.50 7.25
C THR A 81 12.13 17.36 8.62
N ASP A 82 12.54 18.22 9.54
CA ASP A 82 11.91 18.52 10.83
C ASP A 82 11.17 19.87 10.80
N ASP A 83 11.28 20.61 9.69
CA ASP A 83 10.70 21.93 9.50
C ASP A 83 9.58 21.89 8.45
N ALA A 84 8.34 22.08 8.91
CA ALA A 84 7.16 22.10 8.04
C ALA A 84 7.17 23.27 7.03
N ALA A 85 7.97 24.33 7.26
CA ALA A 85 8.14 25.42 6.32
C ALA A 85 9.19 25.11 5.23
N ASN A 86 10.05 24.10 5.44
CA ASN A 86 11.08 23.68 4.52
C ASN A 86 11.02 22.16 4.28
N THR A 87 10.18 21.72 3.36
CA THR A 87 9.94 20.29 3.08
C THR A 87 11.06 19.60 2.28
N THR A 88 12.13 20.31 1.92
CA THR A 88 13.20 19.80 1.05
C THR A 88 14.60 19.94 1.67
N ARG A 89 14.70 19.89 3.01
CA ARG A 89 15.94 20.19 3.75
C ARG A 89 17.09 19.23 3.46
N TRP A 90 16.84 17.92 3.47
CA TRP A 90 17.85 16.90 3.17
C TRP A 90 17.33 15.94 2.12
N ALA A 91 18.01 15.82 0.99
CA ALA A 91 17.59 14.96 -0.12
C ALA A 91 18.22 13.57 0.01
N PHE A 92 17.44 12.52 -0.23
CA PHE A 92 18.02 11.18 -0.38
C PHE A 92 18.84 11.10 -1.67
N PRO A 93 20.01 10.42 -1.66
CA PRO A 93 20.63 9.96 -2.90
C PRO A 93 19.76 8.86 -3.55
N SER A 94 20.21 8.33 -4.69
CA SER A 94 19.57 7.16 -5.29
C SER A 94 19.74 5.94 -4.37
N THR A 95 18.73 5.67 -3.56
CA THR A 95 18.72 4.59 -2.57
C THR A 95 17.58 3.63 -2.88
N PRO A 96 17.85 2.52 -3.61
CA PRO A 96 16.87 1.49 -3.85
C PRO A 96 16.56 0.72 -2.56
N LEU A 97 15.30 0.34 -2.36
CA LEU A 97 14.83 -0.47 -1.24
C LEU A 97 13.89 -1.58 -1.73
N ALA A 98 14.25 -2.82 -1.45
CA ALA A 98 13.41 -4.00 -1.67
C ALA A 98 12.25 -4.07 -0.65
N PRO A 99 11.20 -4.87 -0.89
CA PRO A 99 10.14 -5.09 0.09
C PRO A 99 10.68 -5.56 1.44
N GLY A 100 10.30 -4.86 2.51
CA GLY A 100 10.74 -5.14 3.87
C GLY A 100 12.16 -4.69 4.22
N GLU A 101 12.93 -4.15 3.27
CA GLU A 101 14.29 -3.64 3.53
C GLU A 101 14.27 -2.42 4.46
N LEU A 102 15.31 -2.31 5.28
CA LEU A 102 15.53 -1.26 6.28
C LEU A 102 16.72 -0.40 5.88
N LEU A 103 16.60 0.91 6.07
CA LEU A 103 17.65 1.90 5.89
C LEU A 103 17.76 2.73 7.16
N VAL A 104 18.94 2.78 7.76
CA VAL A 104 19.24 3.71 8.85
C VAL A 104 19.90 4.95 8.27
N VAL A 105 19.37 6.12 8.64
CA VAL A 105 19.93 7.43 8.33
C VAL A 105 20.33 8.11 9.63
N PHE A 106 21.60 8.45 9.79
CA PHE A 106 22.07 9.24 10.91
C PHE A 106 21.83 10.73 10.66
N ALA A 107 21.21 11.41 11.62
CA ALA A 107 21.04 12.87 11.64
C ALA A 107 22.32 13.56 12.15
N SER A 108 23.48 13.16 11.62
CA SER A 108 24.81 13.60 12.07
C SER A 108 25.24 14.98 11.58
N ASN A 109 24.44 15.61 10.69
CA ASN A 109 24.78 16.83 9.97
C ASN A 109 26.04 16.71 9.08
N LYS A 110 26.44 15.48 8.73
CA LYS A 110 27.50 15.17 7.77
C LYS A 110 26.84 14.79 6.43
N ASN A 111 26.85 15.68 5.44
CA ASN A 111 26.35 15.38 4.10
C ASN A 111 26.88 16.34 3.02
#